data_AF-A0A972Z4U5-F1
#
_entry.id   AF-A0A972Z4U5-F1
#
_cell.length_a   1.000
_cell.length_b   1.000
_cell.length_c   1.000
_cell.angle_alpha   90.00
_cell.angle_beta   90.00
_cell.angle_gamma   90.00
#
_symmetry.space_group_name_H-M   'P 1'
#
loop_
_entity.id
_entity.type
_entity.pdbx_description
1 polymer ?
#
loop_
_entity_poly.entity_id
_entity_poly.type
_entity_poly.pdbx_seq_one_letter_code
_entity_poly.pdbx_strand_id
1 'polypeptide(L)' 'TYTWARSAQGTYTITASAAVFNAATTLVFGNIGGKSKEDYFRWEVGSNTQIKVSTYDNAGNPADDVFEAGSFEIRIYS' A
#
# COMPACT_ATOMS: atom_id res chain seq x y z
N THR A 1 6.76 15.15 4.15
CA THR A 1 5.60 14.56 4.86
C THR A 1 4.94 13.53 3.99
N TYR A 2 4.43 12.46 4.60
CA TYR A 2 3.61 11.46 3.92
C TYR A 2 2.19 11.54 4.47
N THR A 3 1.19 11.54 3.59
CA THR A 3 -0.22 11.42 3.94
C THR A 3 -0.80 10.22 3.24
N TRP A 4 -1.88 9.65 3.75
CA TRP A 4 -2.59 8.57 3.08
C TRP A 4 -4.10 8.85 3.11
N ALA A 5 -4.80 8.42 2.07
CA ALA A 5 -6.24 8.55 1.96
C ALA A 5 -6.84 7.33 1.26
N ARG A 6 -8.04 6.93 1.70
CA ARG A 6 -8.86 5.92 1.03
C ARG A 6 -9.58 6.57 -0.16
N SER A 7 -9.41 6.01 -1.35
CA SER A 7 -10.09 6.48 -2.57
C SER A 7 -11.26 5.58 -3.00
N ALA A 8 -11.20 4.30 -2.65
CA ALA A 8 -12.28 3.32 -2.79
C ALA A 8 -12.10 2.20 -1.74
N GLN A 9 -13.06 1.29 -1.63
CA GLN A 9 -12.89 0.09 -0.81
C GLN A 9 -11.62 -0.66 -1.23
N GLY A 10 -10.77 -0.97 -0.26
CA GLY A 10 -9.49 -1.64 -0.46
C GLY A 10 -8.52 -0.88 -1.36
N THR A 11 -8.68 0.44 -1.55
CA THR A 11 -7.75 1.25 -2.34
C THR A 11 -7.33 2.50 -1.58
N TYR A 12 -6.02 2.65 -1.41
CA TYR A 12 -5.40 3.73 -0.67
C TYR A 12 -4.31 4.39 -1.50
N THR A 13 -4.21 5.71 -1.39
CA THR A 13 -3.15 6.48 -2.03
C THR A 13 -2.30 7.13 -0.95
N ILE A 14 -1.00 6.81 -0.95
CA ILE A 14 0.02 7.48 -0.15
C ILE A 14 0.59 8.60 -0.99
N THR A 15 0.63 9.82 -0.44
CA THR A 15 1.16 11.01 -1.10
C THR A 15 2.35 11.55 -0.32
N ALA A 16 3.47 11.75 -1.00
CA ALA A 16 4.64 12.44 -0.49
C ALA A 16 4.60 13.93 -0.86
N SER A 17 5.06 14.79 0.04
CA SER A 17 5.14 16.24 -0.21
C SER A 17 6.22 16.65 -1.22
N ALA A 18 7.05 15.71 -1.69
CA ALA A 18 8.13 15.92 -2.65
C ALA A 18 8.26 14.69 -3.57
N ALA A 19 8.88 14.88 -4.74
CA ALA A 19 9.12 13.81 -5.69
C ALA A 19 10.23 12.87 -5.19
N VAL A 20 9.84 11.75 -4.59
CA VAL A 20 10.76 10.79 -3.95
C VAL A 20 10.59 9.35 -4.45
N PHE A 21 9.47 9.03 -5.09
CA PHE A 21 9.20 7.66 -5.55
C PHE A 21 9.70 7.42 -6.98
N ASN A 22 10.19 6.22 -7.21
CA ASN A 22 10.64 5.73 -8.50
C ASN A 22 10.37 4.22 -8.57
N ALA A 23 9.75 3.74 -9.64
CA ALA A 23 9.40 2.33 -9.80
C ALA A 23 10.60 1.37 -9.72
N ALA A 24 11.80 1.82 -10.10
CA ALA A 24 13.01 1.02 -10.08
C ALA A 24 13.64 0.90 -8.68
N THR A 25 13.38 1.84 -7.77
CA THR A 25 14.06 1.92 -6.47
C THR A 25 13.12 2.04 -5.27
N THR A 26 11.80 1.99 -5.48
CA THR A 26 10.81 2.02 -4.42
C THR A 26 10.28 0.61 -4.20
N LEU A 27 10.25 0.15 -2.96
CA LEU A 27 9.61 -1.11 -2.57
C LEU A 27 8.64 -0.87 -1.42
N VAL A 28 7.50 -1.58 -1.44
CA VAL A 28 6.54 -1.60 -0.34
C VAL A 28 6.51 -3.00 0.27
N PHE A 29 6.75 -3.05 1.57
CA PHE A 29 6.64 -4.24 2.40
C PHE A 29 5.36 -4.13 3.22
N GLY A 30 4.67 -5.24 3.44
CA GLY A 30 3.43 -5.26 4.21
C GLY A 30 3.39 -6.45 5.15
N ASN A 31 2.89 -6.19 6.35
CA ASN A 31 2.50 -7.18 7.34
C ASN A 31 0.98 -7.06 7.50
N ILE A 32 0.23 -8.02 6.96
CA ILE A 32 -1.24 -8.08 7.04
C ILE A 32 -1.75 -8.39 8.46
N GLY A 33 -0.84 -8.66 9.42
CA GLY A 33 -1.18 -8.79 10.83
C GLY A 33 -2.02 -10.03 11.15
N GLY A 34 -3.17 -9.83 11.79
CA GLY A 34 -4.05 -10.89 12.29
C GLY A 34 -4.99 -11.52 11.26
N LYS A 35 -4.97 -11.03 10.02
CA LYS A 35 -5.79 -11.56 8.93
C LYS A 35 -5.31 -12.92 8.40
N SER A 36 -6.17 -13.56 7.61
CA SER A 36 -5.86 -14.83 6.99
C SER A 36 -4.62 -14.67 6.08
N LYS A 37 -3.80 -15.73 5.94
CA LYS A 37 -2.63 -15.71 5.03
C LYS A 37 -3.01 -15.57 3.56
N GLU A 38 -4.27 -15.80 3.23
CA GLU A 38 -4.81 -15.76 1.88
C GLU A 38 -5.22 -14.33 1.49
N ASP A 39 -5.40 -13.45 2.47
CA ASP A 39 -5.59 -12.02 2.25
C ASP A 39 -4.28 -11.41 1.74
N TYR A 40 -4.36 -10.48 0.81
CA TYR A 40 -3.17 -9.92 0.18
C TYR A 40 -3.32 -8.45 -0.18
N PHE A 41 -2.18 -7.82 -0.42
CA PHE A 41 -2.14 -6.47 -0.96
C PHE A 41 -1.25 -6.42 -2.19
N ARG A 42 -1.48 -5.41 -3.02
CA ARG A 42 -0.65 -5.02 -4.16
C ARG A 42 -0.29 -3.57 -4.01
N TRP A 43 0.79 -3.15 -4.66
CA TRP A 43 1.20 -1.77 -4.69
C TRP A 43 1.78 -1.40 -6.05
N GLU A 44 1.70 -0.11 -6.37
CA GLU A 44 2.31 0.47 -7.57
C GLU A 44 2.78 1.90 -7.30
N VAL A 45 3.88 2.30 -7.93
CA VAL A 45 4.28 3.71 -8.00
C VAL A 45 3.40 4.39 -9.04
N GLY A 46 2.38 5.12 -8.59
CA GLY A 46 1.46 5.85 -9.47
C GLY A 46 2.08 7.13 -10.05
N SER A 47 2.96 7.78 -9.29
CA SER A 47 3.79 8.89 -9.76
C SER A 47 5.01 9.06 -8.85
N ASN A 48 5.89 10.00 -9.16
CA ASN A 48 7.03 10.33 -8.29
C ASN A 48 6.62 10.87 -6.90
N THR A 49 5.34 11.18 -6.69
CA THR A 49 4.78 11.63 -5.39
C THR A 49 3.70 10.70 -4.85
N GLN A 50 3.28 9.67 -5.58
CA GLN A 50 2.17 8.80 -5.17
C GLN A 50 2.50 7.31 -5.28
N ILE A 51 2.14 6.58 -4.23
CA ILE A 51 2.05 5.12 -4.24
C ILE A 51 0.58 4.76 -4.04
N LYS A 52 0.08 3.83 -4.84
CA LYS A 52 -1.23 3.22 -4.63
C LYS A 52 -1.04 1.86 -3.97
N VAL A 53 -1.84 1.59 -2.96
CA VAL A 53 -1.93 0.29 -2.29
C VAL A 53 -3.35 -0.22 -2.47
N SER A 54 -3.48 -1.44 -2.97
CA SER A 54 -4.75 -2.14 -3.14
C SER A 54 -4.77 -3.38 -2.25
N THR A 55 -5.87 -3.64 -1.54
CA THR A 55 -6.02 -4.74 -0.58
C THR A 55 -7.21 -5.61 -0.93
N TYR A 56 -7.06 -6.92 -0.75
CA TYR A 56 -8.04 -7.93 -1.15
C TYR A 56 -8.21 -9.01 -0.07
N ASP A 57 -9.44 -9.48 0.11
CA ASP A 57 -9.75 -10.66 0.93
C ASP A 57 -9.31 -11.97 0.24
N ASN A 58 -9.46 -13.10 0.93
CA ASN A 58 -9.13 -14.42 0.40
C ASN A 58 -9.95 -14.85 -0.83
N ALA A 59 -11.10 -14.22 -1.08
CA ALA A 59 -11.92 -14.42 -2.27
C ALA A 59 -11.52 -13.47 -3.43
N GLY A 60 -10.56 -12.57 -3.20
CA GLY A 60 -10.08 -11.60 -4.18
C GLY A 60 -10.95 -10.34 -4.30
N ASN A 61 -11.88 -10.09 -3.38
CA ASN A 61 -12.66 -8.85 -3.36
C ASN A 61 -11.89 -7.73 -2.65
N PRO A 62 -12.07 -6.47 -3.05
CA PRO A 62 -11.47 -5.33 -2.34
C PRO A 62 -11.93 -5.27 -0.87
N ALA A 63 -11.00 -5.13 0.06
CA ALA A 63 -11.28 -5.15 1.50
C ALA A 63 -10.46 -4.10 2.26
N ASP A 64 -11.06 -3.39 3.20
CA ASP A 64 -10.38 -2.29 3.93
C ASP A 64 -9.64 -2.76 5.19
N ASP A 65 -9.97 -3.96 5.68
CA ASP A 65 -9.50 -4.49 6.96
C ASP A 65 -8.32 -5.46 6.80
N VAL A 66 -7.71 -5.53 5.61
CA VAL A 66 -6.60 -6.45 5.33
C VAL A 66 -5.37 -6.20 6.21
N PHE A 67 -5.12 -4.95 6.63
CA PHE A 67 -4.05 -4.61 7.58
C PHE A 67 -4.58 -4.58 9.03
N GLU A 68 -5.21 -5.66 9.50
CA GLU A 68 -5.71 -5.76 10.88
C GLU A 68 -4.57 -5.96 11.88
N ALA A 69 -4.33 -4.97 12.75
CA ALA A 69 -3.13 -4.89 13.59
C ALA A 69 -1.82 -5.08 12.79
N GLY A 70 -1.88 -4.74 11.51
CA GLY A 70 -0.79 -4.84 10.56
C GLY A 70 -0.06 -3.54 10.36
N SER A 71 0.87 -3.53 9.41
CA SER A 71 1.58 -2.35 8.98
C SER A 71 2.09 -2.51 7.56
N PHE A 72 2.47 -1.40 6.94
CA PHE A 72 3.29 -1.44 5.73
C PHE A 72 4.44 -0.45 5.86
N GLU A 73 5.52 -0.71 5.11
CA GLU A 73 6.73 0.08 5.09
C GLU A 73 7.10 0.37 3.63
N ILE A 74 7.44 1.63 3.34
CA ILE A 74 7.96 2.05 2.03
C ILE A 74 9.46 2.27 2.19
N ARG A 75 10.27 1.55 1.41
CA ARG A 75 11.73 1.75 1.35
C ARG A 75 12.11 2.29 -0.02
N ILE A 76 12.96 3.32 -0.02
CA ILE A 76 13.48 3.96 -1.24
C ILE A 76 14.99 3.76 -1.24
N TYR A 77 15.50 3.14 -2.30
CA TYR A 77 16.92 2.85 -2.47
C TYR A 77 17.57 3.89 -3.40
N SER A 78 18.87 4.11 -3.21
CA SER A 78 19.71 5.01 -4.01
C SER A 78 20.53 4.24 -5.04
#